data_AF-A0A9P2ZU83-F1
#
_entry.id   AF-A0A9P2ZU83-F1
#
_cell.length_a   1.000
_cell.length_b   1.000
_cell.length_c   1.000
_cell.angle_alpha   90.00
_cell.angle_beta   90.00
_cell.angle_gamma   90.00
#
_symmetry.space_group_name_H-M   'P 1'
#
loop_
_entity.id
_entity.type
_entity.pdbx_description
1 polymer ?
#
loop_
_entity_poly.entity_id
_entity_poly.type
_entity_poly.pdbx_seq_one_letter_code
_entity_poly.pdbx_strand_id
1 'polypeptide(L)'
;MPPTLPTLDDPILRLIGYYLNDDNFLPLPSFGPFWKNLARPAPGCYSKNLREFRGLSRRVREVVKLDGLHVWIQSVERMRRWIWDAPEGVKRGVRRLLLDVPTPDLGQDPHPYVLFELFTAVLHLLGGFPSLQVVEIYNLPTCSHAEEFPRGIRSSYDIYWPTGTRLGNIKALALNLRCGACRGIGASVALLDNLPHLTSLKIIGDSPDFEGFDYPFLRFLRFPTFPPHDPSALSRLTRLFVRCQLGQSTATAMEKIHTLCPDIVEVHLVPFYNRAFDISCFFAKTFDFRMEHGEDNEWRLWGKPDTLEVLKRFDALQVLDLAEQVVLDHEEQDEYDDRHFGTTPNSSFTYRGSFDRLVAASTERKAIEQRYEEKLEEAQKAAARSLVQSCPTLRPGWWWRTVWLDGQQVYERRGWTAKRSGDEVFIDLYEGVQWLPTEFTDREQIP
;
A
#
# COMPACT_ATOMS: atom_id res chain seq x y z
N MET A 1 21.16 -1.91 -50.69
CA MET A 1 19.77 -1.50 -50.42
C MET A 1 19.68 -1.11 -48.95
N PRO A 2 18.98 -0.02 -48.59
CA PRO A 2 18.77 0.33 -47.19
C PRO A 2 17.98 -0.78 -46.47
N PRO A 3 18.28 -1.08 -45.20
CA PRO A 3 17.55 -2.09 -44.45
C PRO A 3 16.08 -1.67 -44.31
N THR A 4 15.18 -2.58 -44.68
CA THR A 4 13.73 -2.46 -44.47
C THR A 4 13.29 -3.43 -43.39
N LEU A 5 12.14 -3.19 -42.74
CA LEU A 5 11.62 -4.06 -41.66
C LEU A 5 11.60 -5.56 -42.04
N PRO A 6 11.19 -5.97 -43.26
CA PRO A 6 11.21 -7.38 -43.67
C PRO A 6 12.61 -7.98 -43.84
N THR A 7 13.64 -7.14 -44.02
CA THR A 7 15.04 -7.58 -44.16
C THR A 7 15.79 -7.65 -42.84
N LEU A 8 15.20 -7.20 -41.74
CA LEU A 8 15.82 -7.31 -40.42
C LEU A 8 15.90 -8.78 -39.97
N ASP A 9 16.95 -9.13 -39.24
CA ASP A 9 17.09 -10.45 -38.63
C ASP A 9 16.12 -10.65 -37.46
N ASP A 10 15.76 -11.92 -37.22
CA ASP A 10 14.81 -12.29 -36.16
C ASP A 10 15.19 -11.75 -34.76
N PRO A 11 16.48 -11.76 -34.33
CA PRO A 11 16.87 -11.19 -33.04
C PRO A 11 16.57 -9.68 -32.94
N ILE A 12 16.72 -8.93 -34.03
CA ILE A 12 16.42 -7.49 -34.06
C ILE A 12 14.91 -7.28 -33.94
N LEU A 13 14.10 -8.08 -34.65
CA LEU A 13 12.65 -8.03 -34.53
C LEU A 13 12.18 -8.35 -33.10
N ARG A 14 12.79 -9.33 -32.43
CA ARG A 14 12.53 -9.64 -31.01
C ARG A 14 12.88 -8.46 -30.11
N LEU A 15 14.02 -7.82 -30.33
CA LEU A 15 14.46 -6.66 -29.56
C LEU A 15 13.50 -5.48 -29.73
N ILE A 16 13.08 -5.18 -30.95
CA ILE A 16 12.05 -4.18 -31.22
C ILE A 16 10.76 -4.53 -30.48
N GLY A 17 10.29 -5.78 -30.59
CA GLY A 17 9.11 -6.24 -29.85
C GLY A 17 9.23 -6.10 -28.33
N TYR A 18 10.42 -6.37 -27.76
CA TYR A 18 10.70 -6.20 -26.34
C TYR A 18 10.55 -4.74 -25.90
N TYR A 19 11.11 -3.79 -26.65
CA TYR A 19 11.02 -2.35 -26.33
C TYR A 19 9.66 -1.73 -26.66
N LEU A 20 8.89 -2.31 -27.58
CA LEU A 20 7.51 -1.89 -27.86
C LEU A 20 6.50 -2.36 -26.80
N ASN A 21 6.92 -3.23 -25.89
CA ASN A 21 6.11 -3.65 -24.76
C ASN A 21 6.53 -2.92 -23.49
N ASP A 22 5.91 -1.76 -23.24
CA ASP A 22 6.19 -0.94 -22.05
C ASP A 22 6.04 -1.71 -20.73
N ASP A 23 5.19 -2.75 -20.72
CA ASP A 23 4.96 -3.61 -19.57
C ASP A 23 6.22 -4.40 -19.14
N ASN A 24 7.19 -4.60 -20.03
CA ASN A 24 8.45 -5.28 -19.70
C ASN A 24 9.27 -4.53 -18.64
N PHE A 25 9.10 -3.21 -18.57
CA PHE A 25 9.85 -2.32 -17.68
C PHE A 25 9.12 -2.04 -16.36
N LEU A 26 7.92 -2.59 -16.16
CA LEU A 26 7.21 -2.46 -14.90
C LEU A 26 7.95 -3.22 -13.79
N PRO A 27 8.16 -2.59 -12.61
CA PRO A 27 8.82 -3.25 -11.49
C PRO A 27 7.99 -4.42 -10.95
N LEU A 28 8.64 -5.32 -10.20
CA LEU A 28 8.00 -6.37 -9.43
C LEU A 28 8.28 -6.16 -7.92
N PRO A 29 7.23 -5.94 -7.09
CA PRO A 29 5.84 -5.74 -7.46
C PRO A 29 5.65 -4.46 -8.27
N SER A 30 4.62 -4.45 -9.12
CA SER A 30 4.25 -3.26 -9.90
C SER A 30 3.43 -2.26 -9.10
N PHE A 31 2.93 -2.67 -7.93
CA PHE A 31 2.32 -1.79 -6.96
C PHE A 31 3.39 -1.35 -5.95
N GLY A 32 3.34 -0.07 -5.57
CA GLY A 32 4.12 0.48 -4.47
C GLY A 32 3.34 0.63 -3.15
N PRO A 33 3.75 1.59 -2.30
CA PRO A 33 3.00 2.03 -1.14
C PRO A 33 1.62 2.62 -1.50
N PHE A 34 0.73 2.75 -0.52
CA PHE A 34 -0.65 3.21 -0.73
C PHE A 34 -0.71 4.56 -1.45
N TRP A 35 0.10 5.52 -1.03
CA TRP A 35 0.18 6.85 -1.62
C TRP A 35 0.66 6.87 -3.08
N LYS A 36 1.47 5.89 -3.52
CA LYS A 36 1.94 5.81 -4.93
C LYS A 36 0.89 5.26 -5.90
N ASN A 37 -0.04 4.43 -5.42
CA ASN A 37 -0.96 3.69 -6.29
C ASN A 37 -2.41 4.14 -6.15
N LEU A 38 -2.63 5.41 -5.86
CA LEU A 38 -3.98 5.95 -5.72
C LEU A 38 -4.67 6.06 -7.09
N ALA A 39 -3.91 6.33 -8.16
CA ALA A 39 -4.43 6.28 -9.52
C ALA A 39 -4.50 4.82 -10.03
N ARG A 40 -5.69 4.37 -10.42
CA ARG A 40 -5.82 3.09 -11.14
C ARG A 40 -5.09 3.19 -12.48
N PRO A 41 -4.39 2.14 -12.92
CA PRO A 41 -3.79 2.14 -14.24
C PRO A 41 -4.89 2.33 -15.30
N ALA A 42 -4.73 3.30 -16.21
CA ALA A 42 -5.75 3.60 -17.21
C ALA A 42 -6.06 2.36 -18.07
N PRO A 43 -7.33 2.00 -18.29
CA PRO A 43 -7.68 0.80 -19.02
C PRO A 43 -7.24 0.89 -20.48
N GLY A 44 -6.59 -0.17 -20.98
CA GLY A 44 -6.58 -0.46 -22.42
C GLY A 44 -5.40 0.06 -23.25
N CYS A 45 -4.43 0.76 -22.67
CA CYS A 45 -3.24 1.19 -23.43
C CYS A 45 -2.12 0.13 -23.48
N TYR A 46 -2.14 -0.84 -22.58
CA TYR A 46 -1.08 -1.84 -22.43
C TYR A 46 -0.99 -2.74 -23.67
N SER A 47 0.24 -2.94 -24.18
CA SER A 47 0.59 -3.80 -25.33
C SER A 47 -0.03 -3.43 -26.69
N LYS A 48 -0.63 -2.24 -26.87
CA LYS A 48 -1.19 -1.82 -28.18
C LYS A 48 -0.12 -1.83 -29.27
N ASN A 49 1.01 -1.17 -29.01
CA ASN A 49 2.14 -1.07 -29.95
C ASN A 49 2.70 -2.44 -30.33
N LEU A 50 2.87 -3.34 -29.34
CA LEU A 50 3.30 -4.71 -29.58
C LEU A 50 2.32 -5.47 -30.50
N ARG A 51 1.01 -5.33 -30.27
CA ARG A 51 -0.02 -5.99 -31.09
C ARG A 51 -0.03 -5.47 -32.52
N GLU A 52 0.06 -4.16 -32.70
CA GLU A 52 0.14 -3.52 -34.02
C GLU A 52 1.40 -3.97 -34.77
N PHE A 53 2.56 -4.00 -34.09
CA PHE A 53 3.81 -4.48 -34.67
C PHE A 53 3.72 -5.95 -35.14
N ARG A 54 3.13 -6.81 -34.33
CA ARG A 54 2.84 -8.21 -34.71
C ARG A 54 1.80 -8.34 -35.83
N GLY A 55 1.00 -7.30 -36.06
CA GLY A 55 0.03 -7.22 -37.14
C GLY A 55 0.67 -7.00 -38.52
N LEU A 56 1.90 -6.46 -38.57
CA LEU A 56 2.55 -6.05 -39.81
C LEU A 56 2.85 -7.21 -40.77
N SER A 57 3.24 -8.39 -40.27
CA SER A 57 3.47 -9.57 -41.11
C SER A 57 3.39 -10.88 -40.32
N ARG A 58 3.23 -12.00 -41.04
CA ARG A 58 3.26 -13.35 -40.46
C ARG A 58 4.60 -13.66 -39.77
N ARG A 59 5.72 -13.28 -40.38
CA ARG A 59 7.06 -13.46 -39.81
C ARG A 59 7.19 -12.72 -38.48
N VAL A 60 6.82 -11.44 -38.42
CA VAL A 60 6.90 -10.67 -37.17
C VAL A 60 6.03 -11.28 -36.08
N ARG A 61 4.81 -11.73 -36.42
CA ARG A 61 3.91 -12.43 -35.48
C ARG A 61 4.49 -13.73 -34.93
N GLU A 62 5.23 -14.47 -35.74
CA GLU A 62 5.87 -15.73 -35.36
C GLU A 62 7.14 -15.51 -34.53
N VAL A 63 7.96 -14.53 -34.91
CA VAL A 63 9.25 -14.21 -34.30
C VAL A 63 9.11 -13.47 -32.97
N VAL A 64 8.30 -12.42 -32.95
CA VAL A 64 7.97 -11.67 -31.75
C VAL A 64 6.94 -12.50 -31.00
N LYS A 65 7.17 -12.84 -29.73
CA LYS A 65 6.19 -13.54 -28.89
C LYS A 65 5.39 -12.54 -28.06
N LEU A 66 4.22 -12.95 -27.57
CA LEU A 66 3.49 -12.16 -26.59
C LEU A 66 4.05 -12.58 -25.24
N ASP A 67 4.72 -11.66 -24.57
CA ASP A 67 5.34 -11.88 -23.27
C ASP A 67 5.22 -10.59 -22.45
N GLY A 68 5.30 -10.70 -21.13
CA GLY A 68 5.17 -9.56 -20.21
C GLY A 68 3.82 -8.86 -20.30
N LEU A 69 2.75 -9.55 -20.73
CA LEU A 69 1.44 -8.94 -20.90
C LEU A 69 0.80 -8.59 -19.56
N HIS A 70 0.14 -7.43 -19.55
CA HIS A 70 -0.74 -7.00 -18.48
C HIS A 70 -2.21 -7.16 -18.89
N VAL A 71 -2.97 -7.92 -18.10
CA VAL A 71 -4.39 -8.16 -18.33
C VAL A 71 -5.21 -7.52 -17.22
N TRP A 72 -6.26 -6.79 -17.59
CA TRP A 72 -7.29 -6.30 -16.67
C TRP A 72 -8.64 -6.95 -16.98
N ILE A 73 -9.23 -7.60 -15.98
CA ILE A 73 -10.53 -8.27 -16.05
C ILE A 73 -11.49 -7.56 -15.10
N GLN A 74 -12.56 -6.98 -15.67
CA GLN A 74 -13.53 -6.14 -14.96
C GLN A 74 -14.93 -6.76 -14.82
N SER A 75 -15.14 -7.96 -15.37
CA SER A 75 -16.46 -8.61 -15.34
C SER A 75 -16.33 -10.13 -15.29
N VAL A 76 -17.37 -10.79 -14.81
CA VAL A 76 -17.46 -12.26 -14.72
C VAL A 76 -17.43 -12.89 -16.11
N GLU A 77 -18.09 -12.28 -17.10
CA GLU A 77 -18.12 -12.77 -18.49
C GLU A 77 -16.72 -12.69 -19.11
N ARG A 78 -15.99 -11.60 -18.85
CA ARG A 78 -14.61 -11.46 -19.33
C ARG A 78 -13.70 -12.46 -18.63
N MET A 79 -13.88 -12.70 -17.34
CA MET A 79 -13.17 -13.75 -16.60
C MET A 79 -13.41 -15.13 -17.22
N ARG A 80 -14.69 -15.49 -17.48
CA ARG A 80 -15.06 -16.76 -18.12
C ARG A 80 -14.44 -16.91 -19.51
N ARG A 81 -14.44 -15.87 -20.34
CA ARG A 81 -13.76 -15.88 -21.64
C ARG A 81 -12.25 -16.09 -21.51
N TRP A 82 -11.61 -15.49 -20.51
CA TRP A 82 -10.19 -15.73 -20.25
C TRP A 82 -9.90 -17.17 -19.81
N ILE A 83 -10.79 -17.77 -19.04
CA ILE A 83 -10.68 -19.17 -18.63
C ILE A 83 -10.79 -20.09 -19.85
N TRP A 84 -11.89 -19.99 -20.61
CA TRP A 84 -12.28 -20.99 -21.60
C TRP A 84 -11.79 -20.70 -23.03
N ASP A 85 -11.72 -19.42 -23.43
CA ASP A 85 -11.52 -19.04 -24.84
C ASP A 85 -10.14 -18.45 -25.13
N ALA A 86 -9.41 -17.98 -24.11
CA ALA A 86 -8.12 -17.33 -24.34
C ALA A 86 -7.07 -18.34 -24.85
N PRO A 87 -6.37 -18.04 -25.97
CA PRO A 87 -5.36 -18.94 -26.49
C PRO A 87 -4.21 -19.19 -25.49
N GLU A 88 -3.76 -20.43 -25.36
CA GLU A 88 -2.68 -20.81 -24.44
C GLU A 88 -1.36 -20.06 -24.67
N GLY A 89 -1.09 -19.66 -25.91
CA GLY A 89 0.07 -18.81 -26.23
C GLY A 89 -0.04 -17.40 -25.66
N VAL A 90 -1.26 -16.87 -25.53
CA VAL A 90 -1.53 -15.57 -24.89
C VAL A 90 -1.47 -15.71 -23.38
N LYS A 91 -2.10 -16.74 -22.80
CA LYS A 91 -2.07 -17.02 -21.35
C LYS A 91 -0.65 -17.14 -20.82
N ARG A 92 0.23 -17.84 -21.55
CA ARG A 92 1.67 -17.94 -21.25
C ARG A 92 2.42 -16.60 -21.28
N GLY A 93 1.91 -15.61 -22.00
CA GLY A 93 2.50 -14.27 -22.03
C GLY A 93 2.03 -13.37 -20.88
N VAL A 94 0.99 -13.76 -20.13
CA VAL A 94 0.44 -12.92 -19.04
C VAL A 94 1.32 -12.99 -17.82
N ARG A 95 1.92 -11.84 -17.46
CA ARG A 95 2.78 -11.67 -16.29
C ARG A 95 2.08 -10.94 -15.15
N ARG A 96 1.12 -10.07 -15.46
CA ARG A 96 0.34 -9.29 -14.48
C ARG A 96 -1.14 -9.39 -14.75
N LEU A 97 -1.91 -9.60 -13.68
CA LEU A 97 -3.37 -9.65 -13.71
C LEU A 97 -3.98 -8.66 -12.72
N LEU A 98 -4.82 -7.78 -13.23
CA LEU A 98 -5.72 -6.94 -12.45
C LEU A 98 -7.11 -7.54 -12.51
N LEU A 99 -7.65 -7.90 -11.36
CA LEU A 99 -8.98 -8.47 -11.20
C LEU A 99 -9.84 -7.47 -10.44
N ASP A 100 -10.81 -6.90 -11.15
CA ASP A 100 -11.80 -5.98 -10.59
C ASP A 100 -13.18 -6.47 -10.99
N VAL A 101 -13.54 -7.65 -10.51
CA VAL A 101 -14.81 -8.29 -10.86
C VAL A 101 -15.80 -7.97 -9.74
N PRO A 102 -16.73 -7.02 -9.95
CA PRO A 102 -17.75 -6.76 -8.94
C PRO A 102 -18.58 -8.03 -8.75
N THR A 103 -19.01 -8.27 -7.51
CA THR A 103 -20.04 -9.28 -7.25
C THR A 103 -21.25 -8.92 -8.11
N PRO A 104 -21.77 -9.83 -8.96
CA PRO A 104 -22.99 -9.54 -9.69
C PRO A 104 -24.10 -9.15 -8.72
N ASP A 105 -25.01 -8.27 -9.14
CA ASP A 105 -26.21 -7.97 -8.36
C ASP A 105 -27.07 -9.24 -8.32
N LEU A 106 -27.02 -9.93 -7.19
CA LEU A 106 -27.69 -11.20 -6.95
C LEU A 106 -28.97 -11.01 -6.14
N GLY A 107 -29.42 -9.76 -5.93
CA GLY A 107 -30.53 -9.43 -5.04
C GLY A 107 -30.12 -9.40 -3.56
N GLN A 108 -31.12 -9.33 -2.66
CA GLN A 108 -30.89 -9.05 -1.23
C GLN A 108 -30.15 -10.15 -0.46
N ASP A 109 -30.02 -11.38 -0.99
CA ASP A 109 -29.33 -12.47 -0.32
C ASP A 109 -28.67 -13.43 -1.33
N PRO A 110 -27.44 -13.13 -1.83
CA PRO A 110 -26.73 -14.04 -2.71
C PRO A 110 -26.52 -15.40 -2.05
N HIS A 111 -26.98 -16.46 -2.71
CA HIS A 111 -26.74 -17.83 -2.23
C HIS A 111 -25.22 -18.08 -2.14
N PRO A 112 -24.69 -18.57 -1.00
CA PRO A 112 -23.26 -18.84 -0.81
C PRO A 112 -22.56 -19.66 -1.89
N TYR A 113 -23.29 -20.55 -2.59
CA TYR A 113 -22.76 -21.32 -3.71
C TYR A 113 -22.28 -20.43 -4.87
N VAL A 114 -22.96 -19.31 -5.15
CA VAL A 114 -22.56 -18.41 -6.24
C VAL A 114 -21.22 -17.74 -5.93
N LEU A 115 -21.02 -17.33 -4.68
CA LEU A 115 -19.75 -16.74 -4.21
C LEU A 115 -18.63 -17.77 -4.25
N PHE A 116 -18.91 -19.02 -3.86
CA PHE A 116 -17.96 -20.12 -3.95
C PHE A 116 -17.59 -20.45 -5.40
N GLU A 117 -18.55 -20.48 -6.32
CA GLU A 117 -18.31 -20.67 -7.75
C GLU A 117 -17.46 -19.54 -8.33
N LEU A 118 -17.76 -18.28 -7.98
CA LEU A 118 -16.98 -17.13 -8.41
C LEU A 118 -15.55 -17.20 -7.88
N PHE A 119 -15.36 -17.56 -6.61
CA PHE A 119 -14.03 -17.77 -6.05
C PHE A 119 -13.29 -18.88 -6.79
N THR A 120 -13.92 -20.03 -7.00
CA THR A 120 -13.35 -21.16 -7.74
C THR A 120 -12.97 -20.76 -9.17
N ALA A 121 -13.78 -19.93 -9.82
CA ALA A 121 -13.47 -19.37 -11.12
C ALA A 121 -12.23 -18.45 -11.08
N VAL A 122 -12.07 -17.64 -10.03
CA VAL A 122 -10.84 -16.86 -9.80
C VAL A 122 -9.64 -17.80 -9.65
N LEU A 123 -9.75 -18.87 -8.88
CA LEU A 123 -8.64 -19.82 -8.70
C LEU A 123 -8.24 -20.50 -10.01
N HIS A 124 -9.24 -20.97 -10.75
CA HIS A 124 -9.03 -21.61 -12.04
C HIS A 124 -8.42 -20.64 -13.07
N LEU A 125 -8.87 -19.39 -13.06
CA LEU A 125 -8.28 -18.30 -13.84
C LEU A 125 -6.80 -18.10 -13.48
N LEU A 126 -6.46 -17.97 -12.20
CA LEU A 126 -5.08 -17.77 -11.74
C LEU A 126 -4.18 -18.97 -12.11
N GLY A 127 -4.69 -20.19 -11.95
CA GLY A 127 -3.97 -21.42 -12.34
C GLY A 127 -3.76 -21.54 -13.86
N GLY A 128 -4.60 -20.90 -14.67
CA GLY A 128 -4.49 -20.89 -16.13
C GLY A 128 -3.37 -20.00 -16.68
N PHE A 129 -2.71 -19.18 -15.86
CA PHE A 129 -1.64 -18.28 -16.29
C PHE A 129 -0.27 -18.75 -15.77
N PRO A 130 0.48 -19.56 -16.54
CA PRO A 130 1.72 -20.15 -16.05
C PRO A 130 2.83 -19.12 -15.82
N SER A 131 2.80 -17.95 -16.45
CA SER A 131 3.83 -16.90 -16.27
C SER A 131 3.40 -15.78 -15.32
N LEU A 132 2.25 -15.94 -14.65
CA LEU A 132 1.68 -14.91 -13.79
C LEU A 132 2.56 -14.68 -12.57
N GLN A 133 3.00 -13.44 -12.39
CA GLN A 133 3.89 -13.03 -11.31
C GLN A 133 3.27 -12.00 -10.37
N VAL A 134 2.33 -11.19 -10.87
CA VAL A 134 1.66 -10.16 -10.07
C VAL A 134 0.15 -10.28 -10.23
N VAL A 135 -0.55 -10.26 -9.10
CA VAL A 135 -2.02 -10.24 -9.06
C VAL A 135 -2.48 -9.09 -8.19
N GLU A 136 -3.42 -8.29 -8.68
CA GLU A 136 -4.07 -7.25 -7.91
C GLU A 136 -5.58 -7.47 -7.98
N ILE A 137 -6.22 -7.67 -6.82
CA ILE A 137 -7.65 -7.95 -6.71
C ILE A 137 -8.30 -6.75 -6.00
N TYR A 138 -9.20 -6.04 -6.67
CA TYR A 138 -9.86 -4.83 -6.13
C TYR A 138 -11.25 -5.06 -5.54
N ASN A 139 -11.92 -6.08 -6.03
CA ASN A 139 -13.22 -6.52 -5.53
C ASN A 139 -13.18 -8.03 -5.61
N LEU A 140 -13.03 -8.68 -4.45
CA LEU A 140 -13.09 -10.13 -4.39
C LEU A 140 -14.58 -10.50 -4.39
N PRO A 141 -15.06 -11.29 -5.37
CA PRO A 141 -16.49 -11.60 -5.53
C PRO A 141 -17.04 -12.54 -4.45
N THR A 142 -16.33 -12.73 -3.32
CA THR A 142 -16.74 -13.55 -2.18
C THR A 142 -17.50 -12.78 -1.11
N CYS A 143 -17.75 -11.48 -1.31
CA CYS A 143 -18.44 -10.68 -0.30
C CYS A 143 -19.96 -10.78 -0.45
N SER A 144 -20.60 -11.59 0.42
CA SER A 144 -22.00 -11.42 0.81
C SER A 144 -22.03 -10.47 2.00
N HIS A 145 -22.73 -9.35 1.86
CA HIS A 145 -23.11 -8.47 2.97
C HIS A 145 -24.63 -8.52 3.17
N ALA A 146 -25.17 -9.71 3.37
CA ALA A 146 -26.38 -9.80 4.18
C ALA A 146 -25.91 -9.80 5.64
N GLU A 147 -26.40 -8.85 6.44
CA GLU A 147 -25.95 -8.55 7.81
C GLU A 147 -26.04 -9.73 8.80
N GLU A 148 -26.56 -10.87 8.37
CA GLU A 148 -26.56 -12.11 9.10
C GLU A 148 -26.07 -13.22 8.17
N PHE A 149 -24.80 -13.64 8.30
CA PHE A 149 -24.50 -15.03 7.93
C PHE A 149 -25.50 -15.90 8.71
N PRO A 150 -26.34 -16.72 8.06
CA PRO A 150 -27.28 -17.57 8.76
C PRO A 150 -26.49 -18.37 9.78
N ARG A 151 -26.80 -18.19 11.07
CA ARG A 151 -26.16 -18.90 12.19
C ARG A 151 -26.34 -20.40 11.97
N GLY A 152 -25.42 -21.02 11.22
CA GLY A 152 -25.62 -22.38 10.71
C GLY A 152 -24.74 -22.75 9.52
N ILE A 153 -24.36 -21.80 8.66
CA ILE A 153 -23.30 -22.05 7.67
C ILE A 153 -21.97 -21.89 8.40
N ARG A 154 -21.31 -23.03 8.69
CA ARG A 154 -19.94 -23.03 9.24
C ARG A 154 -19.10 -22.10 8.35
N SER A 155 -18.53 -21.06 8.95
CA SER A 155 -17.64 -20.08 8.31
C SER A 155 -16.78 -20.78 7.27
N SER A 156 -16.85 -20.47 5.98
CA SER A 156 -15.82 -20.61 4.92
C SER A 156 -14.74 -21.76 4.93
N TYR A 157 -14.82 -22.76 5.80
CA TYR A 157 -13.77 -23.74 6.11
C TYR A 157 -13.79 -24.92 5.12
N ASP A 158 -14.90 -25.09 4.40
CA ASP A 158 -15.08 -26.13 3.39
C ASP A 158 -14.87 -25.60 1.96
N ILE A 159 -14.23 -24.43 1.79
CA ILE A 159 -13.72 -24.03 0.48
C ILE A 159 -12.55 -24.97 0.16
N TYR A 160 -12.88 -26.19 -0.28
CA TYR A 160 -11.93 -27.17 -0.71
C TYR A 160 -11.23 -26.63 -1.95
N TRP A 161 -9.98 -26.24 -1.77
CA TRP A 161 -9.08 -26.04 -2.89
C TRP A 161 -8.99 -27.37 -3.66
N PRO A 162 -9.03 -27.38 -5.00
CA PRO A 162 -8.68 -28.56 -5.77
C PRO A 162 -7.24 -28.93 -5.41
N THR A 163 -7.07 -29.93 -4.55
CA THR A 163 -5.80 -30.32 -3.95
C THR A 163 -4.75 -30.48 -5.04
N GLY A 164 -3.66 -29.71 -4.94
CA GLY A 164 -2.52 -29.77 -5.87
C GLY A 164 -2.38 -28.58 -6.84
N THR A 165 -3.35 -27.67 -6.95
CA THR A 165 -3.20 -26.49 -7.81
C THR A 165 -2.35 -25.42 -7.14
N ARG A 166 -1.02 -25.50 -7.27
CA ARG A 166 -0.09 -24.46 -6.77
C ARG A 166 -0.03 -23.30 -7.75
N LEU A 167 -0.24 -22.08 -7.26
CA LEU A 167 -0.11 -20.86 -8.05
C LEU A 167 1.38 -20.43 -8.09
N GLY A 168 2.17 -21.25 -8.80
CA GLY A 168 3.62 -21.33 -8.61
C GLY A 168 4.42 -20.07 -8.96
N ASN A 169 4.01 -19.21 -9.89
CA ASN A 169 4.88 -18.10 -10.31
C ASN A 169 4.54 -16.74 -9.70
N ILE A 170 3.47 -16.68 -8.89
CA ILE A 170 3.01 -15.43 -8.31
C ILE A 170 3.95 -15.01 -7.17
N LYS A 171 4.61 -13.87 -7.37
CA LYS A 171 5.56 -13.27 -6.43
C LYS A 171 4.95 -12.11 -5.65
N ALA A 172 3.93 -11.47 -6.21
CA ALA A 172 3.31 -10.30 -5.64
C ALA A 172 1.78 -10.38 -5.69
N LEU A 173 1.14 -10.13 -4.56
CA LEU A 173 -0.31 -10.09 -4.42
C LEU A 173 -0.74 -8.77 -3.79
N ALA A 174 -1.65 -8.03 -4.43
CA ALA A 174 -2.38 -6.95 -3.81
C ALA A 174 -3.86 -7.34 -3.65
N LEU A 175 -4.37 -7.20 -2.44
CA LEU A 175 -5.77 -7.40 -2.09
C LEU A 175 -6.32 -6.06 -1.63
N ASN A 176 -7.15 -5.44 -2.45
CA ASN A 176 -7.99 -4.32 -2.04
C ASN A 176 -9.39 -4.88 -1.79
N LEU A 177 -9.73 -4.97 -0.50
CA LEU A 177 -10.94 -5.61 -0.02
C LEU A 177 -11.78 -4.52 0.62
N ARG A 178 -12.92 -4.17 0.03
CA ARG A 178 -13.84 -3.15 0.58
C ARG A 178 -14.62 -3.63 1.82
N CYS A 179 -14.72 -4.94 1.98
CA CYS A 179 -15.66 -5.64 2.87
C CYS A 179 -14.97 -6.15 4.14
N GLY A 180 -15.46 -5.73 5.32
CA GLY A 180 -14.91 -6.12 6.62
C GLY A 180 -14.90 -7.64 6.85
N ALA A 181 -15.99 -8.32 6.52
CA ALA A 181 -16.12 -9.77 6.63
C ALA A 181 -15.18 -10.54 5.67
N CYS A 182 -14.97 -10.03 4.44
CA CYS A 182 -14.03 -10.64 3.48
C CYS A 182 -12.57 -10.45 3.86
N ARG A 183 -12.24 -9.46 4.70
CA ARG A 183 -10.89 -9.32 5.26
C ARG A 183 -10.60 -10.34 6.36
N GLY A 184 -11.64 -11.02 6.84
CA GLY A 184 -11.57 -12.07 7.84
C GLY A 184 -10.95 -13.37 7.33
N ILE A 185 -11.73 -14.34 6.85
CA ILE A 185 -11.48 -15.68 7.42
C ILE A 185 -11.12 -16.79 6.41
N GLY A 186 -11.42 -16.66 5.11
CA GLY A 186 -11.27 -17.80 4.19
C GLY A 186 -10.47 -17.51 2.93
N ALA A 187 -10.98 -16.62 2.08
CA ALA A 187 -10.49 -16.51 0.70
C ALA A 187 -9.06 -15.95 0.59
N SER A 188 -8.72 -14.92 1.38
CA SER A 188 -7.35 -14.37 1.40
C SER A 188 -6.35 -15.38 1.94
N VAL A 189 -6.70 -16.09 3.01
CA VAL A 189 -5.84 -17.12 3.62
C VAL A 189 -5.66 -18.30 2.66
N ALA A 190 -6.75 -18.79 2.07
CA ALA A 190 -6.72 -19.86 1.06
C ALA A 190 -5.89 -19.47 -0.17
N LEU A 191 -5.92 -18.21 -0.61
CA LEU A 191 -5.02 -17.72 -1.64
C LEU A 191 -3.56 -17.79 -1.19
N LEU A 192 -3.24 -17.27 0.00
CA LEU A 192 -1.87 -17.22 0.52
C LEU A 192 -1.22 -18.59 0.67
N ASP A 193 -1.97 -19.58 1.16
CA ASP A 193 -1.48 -20.97 1.31
C ASP A 193 -1.07 -21.60 -0.03
N ASN A 194 -1.62 -21.12 -1.15
CA ASN A 194 -1.37 -21.64 -2.49
C ASN A 194 -0.31 -20.85 -3.29
N LEU A 195 0.38 -19.90 -2.64
CA LEU A 195 1.36 -19.02 -3.28
C LEU A 195 2.79 -19.30 -2.76
N PRO A 196 3.45 -20.39 -3.22
CA PRO A 196 4.75 -20.82 -2.72
C PRO A 196 5.91 -19.85 -2.95
N HIS A 197 5.74 -18.85 -3.81
CA HIS A 197 6.78 -17.88 -4.17
C HIS A 197 6.40 -16.43 -3.83
N LEU A 198 5.36 -16.25 -3.01
CA LEU A 198 4.93 -14.92 -2.59
C LEU A 198 6.03 -14.25 -1.76
N THR A 199 6.46 -13.07 -2.21
CA THR A 199 7.49 -12.26 -1.55
C THR A 199 7.00 -10.84 -1.25
N SER A 200 5.92 -10.38 -1.91
CA SER A 200 5.34 -9.06 -1.72
C SER A 200 3.84 -9.15 -1.54
N LEU A 201 3.32 -8.59 -0.45
CA LEU A 201 1.91 -8.60 -0.12
C LEU A 201 1.42 -7.18 0.16
N LYS A 202 0.35 -6.77 -0.51
CA LYS A 202 -0.35 -5.51 -0.25
C LYS A 202 -1.78 -5.81 0.16
N ILE A 203 -2.23 -5.26 1.28
CA ILE A 203 -3.58 -5.43 1.78
C ILE A 203 -4.17 -4.05 2.07
N ILE A 204 -5.29 -3.75 1.43
CA ILE A 204 -6.12 -2.59 1.69
C ILE A 204 -7.45 -3.05 2.27
N GLY A 205 -7.79 -2.48 3.41
CA GLY A 205 -9.19 -2.16 3.69
C GLY A 205 -9.38 -1.51 5.05
N ASP A 206 -10.59 -1.37 5.54
CA ASP A 206 -11.68 -0.41 5.27
C ASP A 206 -12.86 -0.98 6.06
N SER A 207 -12.69 -1.15 7.39
CA SER A 207 -13.71 -1.74 8.26
C SER A 207 -14.08 -0.65 9.23
N PRO A 208 -15.37 -0.34 9.38
CA PRO A 208 -15.83 0.46 10.49
C PRO A 208 -16.11 -0.40 11.74
N ASP A 209 -16.44 -1.69 11.59
CA ASP A 209 -17.20 -2.41 12.62
C ASP A 209 -16.41 -3.22 13.67
N PHE A 210 -15.08 -3.06 13.76
CA PHE A 210 -14.28 -3.76 14.79
C PHE A 210 -13.48 -2.78 15.65
N GLU A 211 -14.18 -1.98 16.45
CA GLU A 211 -13.55 -1.38 17.63
C GLU A 211 -13.01 -2.50 18.54
N GLY A 212 -11.72 -2.46 18.86
CA GLY A 212 -11.12 -3.28 19.92
C GLY A 212 -10.65 -4.70 19.57
N PHE A 213 -10.62 -5.12 18.30
CA PHE A 213 -10.09 -6.43 17.93
C PHE A 213 -8.82 -6.39 17.09
N ASP A 214 -7.94 -7.37 17.35
CA ASP A 214 -6.71 -7.64 16.61
C ASP A 214 -6.85 -7.53 15.10
N TYR A 215 -5.82 -7.00 14.40
CA TYR A 215 -5.71 -6.99 12.92
C TYR A 215 -6.34 -8.28 12.38
N PRO A 216 -7.56 -8.23 11.80
CA PRO A 216 -8.32 -9.45 11.54
C PRO A 216 -7.46 -10.40 10.71
N PHE A 217 -6.86 -9.88 9.65
CA PHE A 217 -5.89 -10.60 8.84
C PHE A 217 -4.73 -11.23 9.65
N LEU A 218 -3.98 -10.47 10.46
CA LEU A 218 -2.86 -11.03 11.25
C LEU A 218 -3.31 -11.99 12.36
N ARG A 219 -4.54 -11.86 12.86
CA ARG A 219 -5.18 -12.81 13.77
C ARG A 219 -5.53 -14.11 13.05
N PHE A 220 -6.05 -14.03 11.81
CA PHE A 220 -6.40 -15.19 10.99
C PHE A 220 -5.19 -16.03 10.59
N LEU A 221 -4.03 -15.39 10.41
CA LEU A 221 -2.76 -16.09 10.19
C LEU A 221 -2.26 -16.88 11.39
N ARG A 222 -2.88 -16.76 12.57
CA ARG A 222 -2.48 -17.44 13.81
C ARG A 222 -3.47 -18.49 14.32
N PHE A 223 -4.63 -18.72 13.68
CA PHE A 223 -5.60 -19.66 14.26
C PHE A 223 -5.11 -21.12 14.13
N PRO A 224 -4.84 -21.82 15.25
CA PRO A 224 -4.37 -23.21 15.25
C PRO A 224 -5.46 -24.21 14.83
N THR A 225 -6.70 -23.76 14.68
CA THR A 225 -7.84 -24.56 14.23
C THR A 225 -7.89 -24.74 12.71
N PHE A 226 -6.99 -24.12 11.95
CA PHE A 226 -6.82 -24.38 10.52
C PHE A 226 -5.72 -25.44 10.29
N PRO A 227 -6.06 -26.65 9.84
CA PRO A 227 -5.08 -27.67 9.52
C PRO A 227 -4.60 -27.55 8.06
N PRO A 228 -3.33 -27.87 7.80
CA PRO A 228 -2.15 -27.22 8.35
C PRO A 228 -1.84 -25.96 7.51
N HIS A 229 -1.87 -24.77 8.12
CA HIS A 229 -1.13 -23.66 7.53
C HIS A 229 0.32 -24.09 7.40
N ASP A 230 0.91 -23.87 6.24
CA ASP A 230 2.36 -23.85 6.13
C ASP A 230 2.80 -22.44 6.58
N PRO A 231 3.20 -22.23 7.85
CA PRO A 231 3.69 -20.93 8.30
C PRO A 231 4.86 -20.42 7.46
N SER A 232 5.49 -21.30 6.65
CA SER A 232 6.51 -20.88 5.69
C SER A 232 6.00 -19.83 4.71
N ALA A 233 4.69 -19.79 4.40
CA ALA A 233 4.19 -18.91 3.35
C ALA A 233 4.41 -17.42 3.64
N LEU A 234 4.15 -17.01 4.88
CA LEU A 234 4.36 -15.64 5.33
C LEU A 234 5.82 -15.37 5.69
N SER A 235 6.55 -16.38 6.19
CA SER A 235 7.96 -16.21 6.52
C SER A 235 8.81 -15.77 5.32
N ARG A 236 8.36 -16.06 4.10
CA ARG A 236 9.02 -15.65 2.84
C ARG A 236 8.71 -14.22 2.41
N LEU A 237 7.77 -13.54 3.06
CA LEU A 237 7.43 -12.17 2.72
C LEU A 237 8.63 -11.27 3.02
N THR A 238 9.04 -10.54 1.99
CA THR A 238 10.09 -9.51 2.07
C THR A 238 9.52 -8.11 2.01
N ARG A 239 8.31 -7.94 1.45
CA ARG A 239 7.61 -6.66 1.39
C ARG A 239 6.16 -6.80 1.85
N LEU A 240 5.75 -5.90 2.74
CA LEU A 240 4.41 -5.87 3.28
C LEU A 240 3.87 -4.44 3.28
N PHE A 241 2.77 -4.24 2.55
CA PHE A 241 2.02 -2.99 2.54
C PHE A 241 0.69 -3.27 3.20
N VAL A 242 0.43 -2.72 4.38
CA VAL A 242 -0.83 -2.91 5.10
C VAL A 242 -1.49 -1.56 5.37
N ARG A 243 -2.74 -1.45 4.91
CA ARG A 243 -3.66 -0.39 5.31
C ARG A 243 -4.66 -0.98 6.27
N CYS A 244 -4.79 -0.41 7.46
CA CYS A 244 -5.49 -1.07 8.56
C CYS A 244 -6.27 -0.13 9.48
N GLN A 245 -7.33 -0.64 10.09
CA GLN A 245 -8.18 0.14 11.00
C GLN A 245 -7.43 0.57 12.27
N LEU A 246 -7.75 1.78 12.72
CA LEU A 246 -7.42 2.35 14.03
C LEU A 246 -8.00 1.50 15.17
N GLY A 247 -7.14 0.71 15.80
CA GLY A 247 -7.51 -0.06 16.99
C GLY A 247 -6.34 -0.75 17.68
N GLN A 248 -5.19 -0.85 17.01
CA GLN A 248 -3.97 -1.44 17.58
C GLN A 248 -2.85 -0.40 17.61
N SER A 249 -2.01 -0.46 18.65
CA SER A 249 -0.77 0.30 18.66
C SER A 249 0.19 -0.22 17.59
N THR A 250 1.03 0.67 17.08
CA THR A 250 2.08 0.36 16.09
C THR A 250 3.01 -0.74 16.59
N ALA A 251 3.36 -0.74 17.89
CA ALA A 251 4.17 -1.78 18.51
C ALA A 251 3.54 -3.18 18.35
N THR A 252 2.25 -3.31 18.68
CA THR A 252 1.50 -4.58 18.52
C THR A 252 1.44 -5.04 17.07
N ALA A 253 1.30 -4.11 16.12
CA ALA A 253 1.35 -4.39 14.69
C ALA A 253 2.70 -4.97 14.28
N MET A 254 3.77 -4.27 14.65
CA MET A 254 5.14 -4.65 14.32
C MET A 254 5.52 -5.98 14.97
N GLU A 255 5.07 -6.26 16.20
CA GLU A 255 5.36 -7.53 16.88
C GLU A 255 4.72 -8.71 16.14
N LYS A 256 3.49 -8.54 15.66
CA LYS A 256 2.82 -9.54 14.82
C LYS A 256 3.52 -9.73 13.50
N ILE A 257 3.90 -8.64 12.83
CA ILE A 257 4.63 -8.70 11.55
C ILE A 257 5.95 -9.43 11.73
N HIS A 258 6.74 -9.08 12.74
CA HIS A 258 7.98 -9.78 13.08
C HIS A 258 7.75 -11.28 13.29
N THR A 259 6.72 -11.63 14.07
CA THR A 259 6.44 -13.05 14.36
C THR A 259 6.04 -13.84 13.11
N LEU A 260 5.31 -13.20 12.19
CA LEU A 260 4.77 -13.86 10.99
C LEU A 260 5.77 -13.84 9.82
N CYS A 261 6.60 -12.80 9.75
CA CYS A 261 7.49 -12.48 8.65
C CYS A 261 8.85 -12.01 9.22
N PRO A 262 9.64 -12.91 9.84
CA PRO A 262 10.90 -12.52 10.50
C PRO A 262 11.92 -11.91 9.52
N ASP A 263 11.93 -12.35 8.27
CA ASP A 263 12.84 -11.89 7.21
C ASP A 263 12.28 -10.70 6.41
N ILE A 264 11.29 -9.97 6.94
CA ILE A 264 10.68 -8.83 6.26
C ILE A 264 11.71 -7.71 6.05
N VAL A 265 11.78 -7.18 4.82
CA VAL A 265 12.74 -6.14 4.43
C VAL A 265 12.06 -4.77 4.33
N GLU A 266 10.79 -4.73 3.92
CA GLU A 266 10.07 -3.49 3.65
C GLU A 266 8.65 -3.56 4.24
N VAL A 267 8.33 -2.59 5.10
CA VAL A 267 7.04 -2.49 5.77
C VAL A 267 6.47 -1.09 5.56
N HIS A 268 5.24 -1.05 5.02
CA HIS A 268 4.43 0.16 4.94
C HIS A 268 3.16 -0.04 5.75
N LEU A 269 3.04 0.64 6.88
CA LEU A 269 1.86 0.64 7.72
C LEU A 269 1.16 1.98 7.61
N VAL A 270 -0.02 1.94 7.00
CA VAL A 270 -0.88 3.11 6.89
C VAL A 270 -2.18 2.84 7.64
N PRO A 271 -2.48 3.62 8.68
CA PRO A 271 -3.73 3.55 9.41
C PRO A 271 -4.92 3.98 8.54
N PHE A 272 -6.12 3.63 8.97
CA PHE A 272 -7.36 3.97 8.29
C PHE A 272 -8.52 4.13 9.27
N TYR A 273 -9.41 5.08 9.01
CA TYR A 273 -10.61 5.35 9.82
C TYR A 273 -11.87 5.37 8.96
N ASN A 274 -12.95 4.71 9.40
CA ASN A 274 -14.33 4.93 8.94
C ASN A 274 -14.55 5.24 7.44
N ARG A 275 -14.14 4.32 6.55
CA ARG A 275 -14.44 4.31 5.09
C ARG A 275 -13.93 5.50 4.26
N ALA A 276 -13.34 6.52 4.89
CA ALA A 276 -12.66 7.61 4.20
C ALA A 276 -11.17 7.54 4.51
N PHE A 277 -10.31 7.89 3.56
CA PHE A 277 -8.90 8.11 3.86
C PHE A 277 -8.74 9.44 4.60
N ASP A 278 -9.31 9.52 5.79
CA ASP A 278 -9.20 10.70 6.62
C ASP A 278 -8.06 10.51 7.63
N ILE A 279 -6.86 10.88 7.20
CA ILE A 279 -5.67 10.88 8.06
C ILE A 279 -5.84 11.91 9.21
N SER A 280 -6.79 12.86 9.15
CA SER A 280 -6.96 13.87 10.21
C SER A 280 -7.38 13.23 11.52
N CYS A 281 -8.30 12.27 11.44
CA CYS A 281 -8.73 11.46 12.58
C CYS A 281 -7.58 10.62 13.18
N PHE A 282 -6.58 10.28 12.36
CA PHE A 282 -5.44 9.47 12.76
C PHE A 282 -4.46 10.26 13.63
N PHE A 283 -4.11 11.47 13.21
CA PHE A 283 -3.14 12.30 13.92
C PHE A 283 -3.68 12.93 15.20
N ALA A 284 -5.00 13.03 15.33
CA ALA A 284 -5.59 13.63 16.53
C ALA A 284 -5.51 12.76 17.80
N LYS A 285 -5.14 11.47 17.74
CA LYS A 285 -5.48 10.54 18.83
C LYS A 285 -4.44 9.55 19.36
N THR A 286 -3.37 9.14 18.66
CA THR A 286 -2.55 8.02 19.24
C THR A 286 -1.19 7.72 18.60
N PHE A 287 -0.76 8.49 17.59
CA PHE A 287 0.29 8.04 16.68
C PHE A 287 1.36 9.10 16.42
N ASP A 288 1.96 9.54 17.53
CA ASP A 288 3.03 10.54 17.51
C ASP A 288 4.30 9.98 18.15
N PHE A 289 5.41 10.19 17.46
CA PHE A 289 6.75 10.20 18.03
C PHE A 289 6.94 11.55 18.72
N ARG A 290 6.57 11.60 20.00
CA ARG A 290 6.74 12.79 20.85
C ARG A 290 8.21 12.99 21.19
N MET A 291 8.72 14.15 20.85
CA MET A 291 10.11 14.55 21.07
C MET A 291 10.17 15.59 22.18
N GLU A 292 11.03 15.34 23.15
CA GLU A 292 11.32 16.25 24.25
C GLU A 292 12.74 16.80 24.07
N HIS A 293 12.92 18.10 24.31
CA HIS A 293 14.22 18.75 24.25
C HIS A 293 14.84 18.77 25.65
N GLY A 294 15.88 17.96 25.86
CA GLY A 294 16.53 17.83 27.17
C GLY A 294 17.32 19.07 27.60
N GLU A 295 17.69 19.12 28.88
CA GLU A 295 18.55 20.19 29.45
C GLU A 295 19.94 20.26 28.78
N ASP A 296 20.36 19.17 28.15
CA ASP A 296 21.61 19.05 27.40
C ASP A 296 21.52 19.57 25.95
N ASN A 297 20.39 20.20 25.58
CA ASN A 297 20.06 20.59 24.21
C ASN A 297 20.01 19.40 23.23
N GLU A 298 19.65 18.21 23.70
CA GLU A 298 19.42 17.05 22.82
C GLU A 298 17.95 16.67 22.75
N TRP A 299 17.47 16.43 21.53
CA TRP A 299 16.15 15.87 21.29
C TRP A 299 16.11 14.38 21.64
N ARG A 300 15.18 14.00 22.52
CA ARG A 300 14.98 12.60 22.94
C ARG A 300 13.56 12.16 22.59
N LEU A 301 13.45 10.92 22.11
CA LEU A 301 12.15 10.32 21.86
C LEU A 301 11.54 9.88 23.19
N TRP A 302 10.48 10.56 23.61
CA TRP A 302 9.72 10.25 24.82
C TRP A 302 8.55 9.29 24.52
N GLY A 303 7.96 9.40 23.32
CA GLY A 303 6.85 8.55 22.89
C GLY A 303 7.24 7.16 22.37
N LYS A 304 6.37 6.16 22.59
CA LYS A 304 6.42 4.82 21.96
C LYS A 304 7.68 3.94 22.22
N PRO A 305 8.18 3.82 23.47
CA PRO A 305 9.31 2.93 23.77
C PRO A 305 9.08 1.49 23.33
N ASP A 306 7.83 1.00 23.42
CA ASP A 306 7.47 -0.35 22.98
C ASP A 306 7.71 -0.58 21.48
N THR A 307 7.52 0.44 20.65
CA THR A 307 7.77 0.32 19.20
C THR A 307 9.26 0.16 18.93
N LEU A 308 10.10 0.92 19.63
CA LEU A 308 11.56 0.77 19.54
C LEU A 308 12.01 -0.62 20.01
N GLU A 309 11.45 -1.13 21.11
CA GLU A 309 11.79 -2.44 21.64
C GLU A 309 11.42 -3.57 20.67
N VAL A 310 10.27 -3.46 20.01
CA VAL A 310 9.87 -4.41 18.97
C VAL A 310 10.79 -4.31 17.75
N LEU A 311 11.21 -3.10 17.35
CA LEU A 311 12.10 -2.89 16.21
C LEU A 311 13.48 -3.55 16.39
N LYS A 312 13.98 -3.67 17.62
CA LYS A 312 15.24 -4.40 17.93
C LYS A 312 15.22 -5.86 17.53
N ARG A 313 14.04 -6.43 17.32
CA ARG A 313 13.89 -7.84 16.95
C ARG A 313 14.05 -8.07 15.45
N PHE A 314 13.97 -7.03 14.62
CA PHE A 314 14.05 -7.18 13.18
C PHE A 314 15.51 -7.21 12.69
N ASP A 315 15.94 -8.34 12.16
CA ASP A 315 17.29 -8.49 11.59
C ASP A 315 17.38 -8.00 10.14
N ALA A 316 16.29 -8.05 9.38
CA ALA A 316 16.30 -7.80 7.93
C ALA A 316 15.62 -6.50 7.49
N LEU A 317 14.91 -5.80 8.39
CA LEU A 317 14.07 -4.65 8.05
C LEU A 317 14.91 -3.44 7.58
N GLN A 318 14.79 -3.09 6.31
CA GLN A 318 15.53 -1.99 5.68
C GLN A 318 14.67 -0.75 5.44
N VAL A 319 13.38 -0.93 5.15
CA VAL A 319 12.48 0.14 4.72
C VAL A 319 11.27 0.19 5.65
N LEU A 320 11.02 1.36 6.24
CA LEU A 320 9.93 1.57 7.19
C LEU A 320 9.14 2.84 6.87
N ASP A 321 7.89 2.68 6.46
CA ASP A 321 6.94 3.78 6.24
C ASP A 321 5.80 3.61 7.23
N LEU A 322 5.87 4.39 8.31
CA LEU A 322 4.81 4.45 9.30
C LEU A 322 4.09 5.78 9.07
N ALA A 323 2.76 5.76 8.91
CA ALA A 323 2.03 7.01 9.05
C ALA A 323 2.06 7.38 10.53
N GLU A 324 3.01 8.19 10.94
CA GLU A 324 3.24 8.65 12.31
C GLU A 324 3.79 10.07 12.20
N GLN A 325 3.38 10.95 13.11
CA GLN A 325 3.97 12.29 13.17
C GLN A 325 5.15 12.33 14.12
N VAL A 326 6.06 13.24 13.86
CA VAL A 326 7.01 13.70 14.88
C VAL A 326 6.41 14.99 15.44
N VAL A 327 6.14 15.00 16.74
CA VAL A 327 5.49 16.12 17.44
C VAL A 327 6.44 16.64 18.51
N LEU A 328 6.63 17.96 18.54
CA LEU A 328 7.40 18.64 19.58
C LEU A 328 6.58 18.72 20.87
N ASP A 329 7.24 18.87 22.01
CA ASP A 329 6.54 19.01 23.29
C ASP A 329 5.59 20.23 23.33
N HIS A 330 4.58 20.15 24.20
CA HIS A 330 3.39 21.02 24.23
C HIS A 330 3.71 22.51 24.26
N GLU A 331 4.72 22.96 25.02
CA GLU A 331 5.04 24.39 25.11
C GLU A 331 5.46 25.00 23.76
N GLU A 332 6.15 24.22 22.93
CA GLU A 332 6.63 24.70 21.62
C GLU A 332 5.55 24.59 20.55
N GLN A 333 4.71 23.55 20.65
CA GLN A 333 3.57 23.36 19.74
C GLN A 333 2.45 24.38 20.01
N ASP A 334 2.15 24.66 21.27
CA ASP A 334 1.12 25.62 21.67
C ASP A 334 1.49 27.05 21.24
N GLU A 335 2.78 27.45 21.32
CA GLU A 335 3.24 28.75 20.80
C GLU A 335 3.03 28.88 19.28
N TYR A 336 3.24 27.79 18.54
CA TYR A 336 3.01 27.74 17.09
C TYR A 336 1.50 27.80 16.78
N ASP A 337 0.70 26.96 17.42
CA ASP A 337 -0.74 26.82 17.17
C ASP A 337 -1.52 28.08 17.57
N ASP A 338 -1.26 28.66 18.74
CA ASP A 338 -1.92 29.89 19.22
C ASP A 338 -1.72 31.06 18.25
N ARG A 339 -0.54 31.14 17.62
CA ARG A 339 -0.20 32.24 16.69
C ARG A 339 -0.58 31.95 15.25
N HIS A 340 -0.67 30.68 14.84
CA HIS A 340 -1.11 30.29 13.50
C HIS A 340 -2.64 30.30 13.35
N PHE A 341 -3.38 29.90 14.39
CA PHE A 341 -4.84 29.79 14.34
C PHE A 341 -5.58 30.92 15.08
N GLY A 342 -4.92 31.64 16.00
CA GLY A 342 -5.58 32.58 16.91
C GLY A 342 -5.76 34.03 16.42
N THR A 343 -5.20 34.44 15.27
CA THR A 343 -5.15 35.88 14.92
C THR A 343 -6.02 36.30 13.72
N THR A 344 -7.17 35.67 13.48
CA THR A 344 -8.19 36.33 12.64
C THR A 344 -8.64 37.62 13.35
N PRO A 345 -8.36 38.83 12.82
CA PRO A 345 -8.65 40.05 13.55
C PRO A 345 -10.17 40.23 13.67
N ASN A 346 -10.69 40.07 14.88
CA ASN A 346 -12.07 40.43 15.19
C ASN A 346 -12.21 41.97 15.14
N SER A 347 -12.70 42.47 14.00
CA SER A 347 -13.36 43.77 13.77
C SER A 347 -12.57 45.08 13.98
N SER A 348 -12.78 46.00 13.02
CA SER A 348 -12.67 47.48 13.12
C SER A 348 -11.32 48.14 13.44
N PHE A 349 -10.31 48.02 12.58
CA PHE A 349 -9.14 48.91 12.58
C PHE A 349 -8.90 49.58 11.22
N THR A 350 -8.39 50.82 11.24
CA THR A 350 -8.16 51.67 10.06
C THR A 350 -7.05 51.13 9.15
N TYR A 351 -7.35 51.12 7.84
CA TYR A 351 -6.68 50.38 6.76
C TYR A 351 -5.14 50.43 6.73
N ARG A 352 -4.50 51.53 7.16
CA ARG A 352 -3.04 51.71 7.07
C ARG A 352 -2.28 51.15 8.28
N GLY A 353 -2.80 51.34 9.49
CA GLY A 353 -2.23 50.71 10.70
C GLY A 353 -2.47 49.20 10.73
N SER A 354 -3.56 48.74 10.11
CA SER A 354 -3.82 47.32 9.87
C SER A 354 -2.81 46.71 8.91
N PHE A 355 -2.42 47.42 7.84
CA PHE A 355 -1.46 46.91 6.86
C PHE A 355 -0.05 46.73 7.45
N ASP A 356 0.48 47.73 8.14
CA ASP A 356 1.81 47.61 8.77
C ASP A 356 1.83 46.55 9.88
N ARG A 357 0.73 46.39 10.63
CA ARG A 357 0.57 45.28 11.59
C ARG A 357 0.43 43.93 10.90
N LEU A 358 -0.26 43.84 9.76
CA LEU A 358 -0.36 42.61 8.97
C LEU A 358 1.00 42.23 8.36
N VAL A 359 1.79 43.20 7.90
CA VAL A 359 3.14 42.97 7.37
C VAL A 359 4.13 42.60 8.47
N ALA A 360 4.09 43.30 9.61
CA ALA A 360 4.90 42.96 10.78
C ALA A 360 4.51 41.57 11.33
N ALA A 361 3.22 41.30 11.48
CA ALA A 361 2.72 39.97 11.86
C ALA A 361 3.08 38.91 10.82
N SER A 362 3.11 39.24 9.52
CA SER A 362 3.57 38.31 8.48
C SER A 362 5.05 38.00 8.58
N THR A 363 5.89 38.99 8.90
CA THR A 363 7.34 38.81 9.05
C THR A 363 7.67 38.02 10.33
N GLU A 364 7.02 38.37 11.44
CA GLU A 364 7.12 37.65 12.70
C GLU A 364 6.61 36.22 12.57
N ARG A 365 5.47 36.01 11.91
CA ARG A 365 4.93 34.67 11.63
C ARG A 365 5.88 33.83 10.81
N LYS A 366 6.49 34.39 9.75
CA LYS A 366 7.51 33.69 8.96
C LYS A 366 8.73 33.31 9.78
N ALA A 367 9.18 34.20 10.68
CA ALA A 367 10.32 33.91 11.56
C ALA A 367 10.00 32.80 12.58
N ILE A 368 8.78 32.79 13.13
CA ILE A 368 8.30 31.74 14.04
C ILE A 368 8.16 30.41 13.29
N GLU A 369 7.55 30.42 12.11
CA GLU A 369 7.39 29.24 11.26
C GLU A 369 8.76 28.66 10.87
N GLN A 370 9.71 29.51 10.48
CA GLN A 370 11.07 29.09 10.19
C GLN A 370 11.73 28.45 11.43
N ARG A 371 11.65 29.09 12.60
CA ARG A 371 12.22 28.56 13.85
C ARG A 371 11.57 27.22 14.24
N TYR A 372 10.26 27.09 14.04
CA TYR A 372 9.54 25.84 14.28
C TYR A 372 9.99 24.74 13.31
N GLU A 373 10.10 25.03 12.01
CA GLU A 373 10.56 24.08 11.01
C GLU A 373 12.01 23.62 11.26
N GLU A 374 12.90 24.52 11.68
CA GLU A 374 14.28 24.20 12.07
C GLU A 374 14.31 23.21 13.24
N LYS A 375 13.54 23.49 14.32
CA LYS A 375 13.42 22.59 15.47
C LYS A 375 12.77 21.25 15.10
N LEU A 376 11.72 21.28 14.30
CA LEU A 376 11.02 20.09 13.84
C LEU A 376 11.94 19.20 13.00
N GLU A 377 12.77 19.77 12.13
CA GLU A 377 13.77 19.05 11.37
C GLU A 377 14.79 18.35 12.28
N GLU A 378 15.30 19.04 13.32
CA GLU A 378 16.20 18.45 14.30
C GLU A 378 15.55 17.29 15.07
N ALA A 379 14.31 17.49 15.53
CA ALA A 379 13.52 16.47 16.20
C ALA A 379 13.24 15.26 15.28
N GLN A 380 12.93 15.49 14.01
CA GLN A 380 12.74 14.43 13.00
C GLN A 380 14.02 13.62 12.78
N LYS A 381 15.18 14.28 12.72
CA LYS A 381 16.49 13.61 12.64
C LYS A 381 16.75 12.78 13.90
N ALA A 382 16.48 13.31 15.08
CA ALA A 382 16.65 12.59 16.34
C ALA A 382 15.72 11.37 16.44
N ALA A 383 14.44 11.50 16.07
CA ALA A 383 13.50 10.38 16.00
C ALA A 383 14.01 9.27 15.05
N ALA A 384 14.49 9.65 13.86
CA ALA A 384 15.05 8.71 12.89
C ALA A 384 16.32 8.01 13.41
N ARG A 385 17.20 8.73 14.13
CA ARG A 385 18.37 8.13 14.81
C ARG A 385 17.93 7.07 15.80
N SER A 386 16.94 7.35 16.64
CA SER A 386 16.40 6.39 17.62
C SER A 386 15.84 5.13 16.95
N LEU A 387 15.14 5.27 15.82
CA LEU A 387 14.68 4.12 15.03
C LEU A 387 15.86 3.29 14.48
N VAL A 388 16.86 3.95 13.89
CA VAL A 388 18.02 3.27 13.27
C VAL A 388 18.95 2.65 14.30
N GLN A 389 19.05 3.23 15.49
CA GLN A 389 19.75 2.64 16.62
C GLN A 389 19.04 1.37 17.10
N SER A 390 17.70 1.40 17.12
CA SER A 390 16.88 0.24 17.51
C SER A 390 16.89 -0.85 16.44
N CYS A 391 16.84 -0.51 15.16
CA CYS A 391 16.89 -1.45 14.03
C CYS A 391 18.01 -1.07 13.06
N PRO A 392 19.23 -1.62 13.25
CA PRO A 392 20.42 -1.18 12.53
C PRO A 392 20.40 -1.34 11.00
N THR A 393 19.53 -2.19 10.49
CA THR A 393 19.34 -2.44 9.06
C THR A 393 18.48 -1.41 8.37
N LEU A 394 17.76 -0.54 9.10
CA LEU A 394 16.98 0.54 8.51
C LEU A 394 17.85 1.48 7.68
N ARG A 395 17.35 1.86 6.51
CA ARG A 395 18.02 2.75 5.54
C ARG A 395 17.11 3.93 5.22
N PRO A 396 16.03 3.80 4.44
CA PRO A 396 15.04 4.87 4.34
C PRO A 396 13.87 4.65 5.30
N GLY A 397 13.25 5.75 5.69
CA GLY A 397 11.91 5.73 6.25
C GLY A 397 11.15 7.02 5.97
N TRP A 398 9.90 7.05 6.41
CA TRP A 398 9.03 8.21 6.20
C TRP A 398 8.17 8.48 7.41
N TRP A 399 7.93 9.78 7.59
CA TRP A 399 6.99 10.36 8.52
C TRP A 399 5.87 11.01 7.73
N TRP A 400 4.77 11.25 8.43
CA TRP A 400 3.65 11.98 7.88
C TRP A 400 3.33 13.13 8.81
N ARG A 401 2.88 14.26 8.26
CA ARG A 401 2.42 15.39 9.05
C ARG A 401 1.20 16.04 8.42
N THR A 402 0.40 16.65 9.28
CA THR A 402 -0.70 17.52 8.88
C THR A 402 -0.13 18.92 8.63
N VAL A 403 -0.47 19.51 7.49
CA VAL A 403 -0.16 20.91 7.19
C VAL A 403 -1.45 21.60 6.73
N TRP A 404 -1.57 22.90 6.96
CA TRP A 404 -2.67 23.70 6.44
C TRP A 404 -2.16 24.57 5.30
N LEU A 405 -2.65 24.33 4.08
CA LEU A 405 -2.35 25.14 2.89
C LEU A 405 -3.64 25.81 2.42
N ASP A 406 -3.66 27.14 2.36
CA ASP A 406 -4.81 27.93 1.88
C ASP A 406 -6.15 27.58 2.56
N GLY A 407 -6.10 27.26 3.86
CA GLY A 407 -7.29 26.88 4.65
C GLY A 407 -7.76 25.44 4.43
N GLN A 408 -7.04 24.65 3.62
CA GLN A 408 -7.25 23.22 3.47
C GLN A 408 -6.20 22.44 4.24
N GLN A 409 -6.65 21.45 5.01
CA GLN A 409 -5.76 20.49 5.62
C GLN A 409 -5.17 19.61 4.51
N VAL A 410 -3.86 19.42 4.48
CA VAL A 410 -3.17 18.52 3.55
C VAL A 410 -2.21 17.64 4.34
N TYR A 411 -1.83 16.52 3.75
CA TYR A 411 -0.86 15.62 4.37
C TYR A 411 0.46 15.70 3.63
N GLU A 412 1.50 16.00 4.39
CA GLU A 412 2.87 16.01 3.91
C GLU A 412 3.57 14.73 4.37
N ARG A 413 4.16 14.03 3.40
CA ARG A 413 5.01 12.88 3.67
C ARG A 413 6.47 13.30 3.54
N ARG A 414 7.20 13.30 4.66
CA ARG A 414 8.63 13.60 4.72
C ARG A 414 9.41 12.31 4.85
N GLY A 415 10.36 12.08 3.96
CA GLY A 415 11.24 10.93 4.11
C GLY A 415 12.58 11.29 4.74
N TRP A 416 13.28 10.27 5.18
CA TRP A 416 14.65 10.35 5.64
C TRP A 416 15.46 9.17 5.11
N THR A 417 16.79 9.33 5.11
CA THR A 417 17.75 8.27 4.85
C THR A 417 18.82 8.24 5.92
N ALA A 418 19.23 7.03 6.29
CA ALA A 418 20.32 6.79 7.22
C ALA A 418 21.56 6.31 6.49
N LYS A 419 22.68 6.99 6.73
CA LYS A 419 24.01 6.58 6.30
C LYS A 419 24.85 6.26 7.54
N ARG A 420 25.71 5.26 7.43
CA ARG A 420 26.59 4.84 8.52
C ARG A 420 28.04 5.04 8.12
N SER A 421 28.84 5.57 9.02
CA SER A 421 30.29 5.66 8.90
C SER A 421 30.90 5.27 10.24
N GLY A 422 31.33 4.01 10.36
CA GLY A 422 31.70 3.43 11.66
C GLY A 422 30.47 3.30 12.57
N ASP A 423 30.60 3.79 13.81
CA ASP A 423 29.53 3.79 14.82
C ASP A 423 28.58 4.99 14.70
N GLU A 424 28.92 5.96 13.85
CA GLU A 424 28.11 7.16 13.66
C GLU A 424 26.97 6.94 12.65
N VAL A 425 25.79 7.45 12.99
CA VAL A 425 24.58 7.41 12.15
C VAL A 425 24.24 8.83 11.72
N PHE A 426 24.30 9.08 10.41
CA PHE A 426 23.92 10.33 9.78
C PHE A 426 22.52 10.20 9.20
N ILE A 427 21.64 11.15 9.53
CA ILE A 427 20.28 11.21 8.99
C ILE A 427 20.16 12.42 8.07
N ASP A 428 19.83 12.14 6.80
CA ASP A 428 19.49 13.14 5.80
C ASP A 428 17.97 13.11 5.57
N LEU A 429 17.29 14.25 5.67
CA LEU A 429 15.89 14.39 5.26
C LEU A 429 15.83 14.65 3.74
N TYR A 430 14.82 14.12 3.03
CA TYR A 430 14.67 14.44 1.61
C TYR A 430 14.10 15.86 1.43
N GLU A 431 14.68 16.62 0.51
CA GLU A 431 14.19 17.95 0.11
C GLU A 431 12.85 17.92 -0.67
N GLY A 432 12.37 16.73 -1.04
CA GLY A 432 11.14 16.55 -1.79
C GLY A 432 9.92 16.32 -0.90
N VAL A 433 9.06 17.33 -0.79
CA VAL A 433 7.75 17.18 -0.13
C VAL A 433 6.76 16.48 -1.05
N GLN A 434 6.17 15.39 -0.58
CA GLN A 434 5.04 14.75 -1.25
C GLN A 434 3.75 15.16 -0.57
N TRP A 435 2.94 15.94 -1.29
CA TRP A 435 1.63 16.41 -0.84
C TRP A 435 0.54 15.41 -1.23
N LEU A 436 -0.34 15.12 -0.29
CA LEU A 436 -1.55 14.35 -0.52
C LEU A 436 -2.77 15.22 -0.14
N PRO A 437 -3.67 15.57 -1.09
CA PRO A 437 -4.89 16.30 -0.78
C PRO A 437 -5.79 15.60 0.26
N THR A 438 -6.60 16.37 0.99
CA THR A 438 -7.53 15.88 2.02
C THR A 438 -8.67 15.05 1.45
N GLU A 439 -9.20 15.45 0.29
CA GLU A 439 -10.33 14.78 -0.37
C GLU A 439 -9.87 13.62 -1.26
N PHE A 440 -9.04 12.71 -0.75
CA PHE A 440 -8.84 11.39 -1.37
C PHE A 440 -9.98 10.47 -0.98
N THR A 441 -11.19 10.81 -1.44
CA THR A 441 -12.24 9.79 -1.51
C THR A 441 -11.94 8.93 -2.73
N ASP A 442 -12.14 7.60 -2.63
CA ASP A 442 -12.12 6.66 -3.77
C ASP A 442 -13.21 6.99 -4.85
N ARG A 443 -13.69 8.25 -4.91
CA ARG A 443 -14.77 8.75 -5.75
C ARG A 443 -14.42 8.97 -7.21
N GLU A 444 -13.20 8.65 -7.67
CA GLU A 444 -12.93 8.53 -9.12
C GLU A 444 -13.57 7.26 -9.76
N GLN A 445 -14.70 6.80 -9.24
CA GLN A 445 -15.62 5.89 -9.91
C GLN A 445 -17.06 6.38 -9.80
N ILE A 446 -17.39 7.42 -10.57
CA ILE A 446 -18.70 7.55 -11.21
C ILE A 446 -18.46 8.09 -12.63
N PRO A 447 -18.73 7.32 -13.69
CA PRO A 447 -19.67 7.74 -14.71
C PRO A 447 -21.11 7.47 -14.25
#